data_AF-A0A1G1P0T1-F1
#
_entry.id   AF-A0A1G1P0T1-F1
#
_cell.length_a   1.000
_cell.length_b   1.000
_cell.length_c   1.000
_cell.angle_alpha   90.00
_cell.angle_beta   90.00
_cell.angle_gamma   90.00
#
_symmetry.space_group_name_H-M   'P 1'
#
loop_
_entity.id
_entity.type
_entity.pdbx_description
1 polymer ?
#
loop_
_entity_poly.entity_id
_entity_poly.type
_entity_poly.pdbx_seq_one_letter_code
_entity_poly.pdbx_strand_id
1 'polypeptide(L)'
;MNVKHRWVWEVYCVLMLAFAVKNIYNVFSPDSESFLYYFILRSFDPVFYFHYSAHVLQVLLNAVHCLPLFFFTYRVRCGVPAVWKTLFVLRCVFEVIGHAYGMNSLVALYHSKSKFLLLVIVAMTVPHIPSYAACFWYAFRGSVLKLDGRR
;
A
#
# COMPACT_ATOMS: atom_id res chain seq x y z
N MET A 1 -22.44 -8.22 4.54
CA MET A 1 -21.98 -8.55 3.16
C MET A 1 -22.49 -9.95 2.81
N ASN A 2 -23.03 -10.18 1.62
CA ASN A 2 -23.54 -11.51 1.26
C ASN A 2 -22.37 -12.50 1.14
N VAL A 3 -22.52 -13.74 1.60
CA VAL A 3 -21.44 -14.78 1.59
C VAL A 3 -20.90 -14.98 0.18
N LYS A 4 -21.75 -14.82 -0.83
CA LYS A 4 -21.42 -14.90 -2.27
C LYS A 4 -20.41 -13.86 -2.76
N HIS A 5 -20.15 -12.76 -2.02
CA HIS A 5 -19.16 -11.75 -2.41
C HIS A 5 -17.86 -11.82 -1.59
N ARG A 6 -17.75 -12.74 -0.62
CA ARG A 6 -16.57 -12.86 0.24
C ARG A 6 -15.32 -13.29 -0.54
N TRP A 7 -15.47 -14.22 -1.48
CA TRP A 7 -14.37 -14.73 -2.29
C TRP A 7 -13.63 -13.62 -3.07
N VAL A 8 -14.34 -12.56 -3.51
CA VAL A 8 -13.74 -11.42 -4.21
C VAL A 8 -12.74 -10.70 -3.31
N TRP A 9 -13.09 -10.51 -2.03
CA TRP A 9 -12.20 -9.89 -1.05
C TRP A 9 -11.05 -10.80 -0.64
N GLU A 10 -11.27 -12.11 -0.60
CA GLU A 10 -10.20 -13.09 -0.36
C GLU A 10 -9.17 -13.08 -1.49
N VAL A 11 -9.63 -13.15 -2.75
CA VAL A 11 -8.75 -13.04 -3.93
C VAL A 11 -8.01 -11.71 -3.93
N TYR A 12 -8.71 -10.60 -3.67
CA TYR A 12 -8.09 -9.28 -3.57
C TYR A 12 -7.06 -9.21 -2.44
N CYS A 13 -7.33 -9.81 -1.27
CA CYS A 13 -6.40 -9.87 -0.16
C CYS A 13 -5.13 -10.66 -0.52
N VAL A 14 -5.26 -11.78 -1.22
CA VAL A 14 -4.13 -12.58 -1.71
C VAL A 14 -3.30 -11.79 -2.73
N LEU A 15 -3.96 -11.10 -3.66
CA LEU A 15 -3.28 -10.23 -4.64
C LEU A 15 -2.51 -9.10 -3.95
N MET A 16 -3.12 -8.42 -2.99
CA MET A 16 -2.46 -7.36 -2.22
C MET A 16 -1.26 -7.87 -1.41
N LEU A 17 -1.38 -9.07 -0.83
CA LEU A 17 -0.27 -9.71 -0.13
C LEU A 17 0.88 -10.05 -1.10
N ALA A 18 0.56 -10.59 -2.29
CA ALA A 18 1.56 -10.87 -3.31
C ALA A 18 2.28 -9.59 -3.77
N PHE A 19 1.57 -8.48 -3.95
CA PHE A 19 2.18 -7.18 -4.24
C PHE A 19 3.06 -6.66 -3.10
N ALA A 20 2.62 -6.80 -1.85
CA ALA A 20 3.44 -6.42 -0.69
C ALA A 20 4.74 -7.22 -0.63
N VAL A 21 4.67 -8.55 -0.82
CA VAL A 21 5.85 -9.44 -0.87
C VAL A 21 6.78 -9.06 -2.02
N LYS A 22 6.23 -8.84 -3.23
CA LYS A 22 7.02 -8.38 -4.38
C LYS A 22 7.72 -7.05 -4.11
N ASN A 23 7.05 -6.09 -3.47
CA ASN A 23 7.65 -4.80 -3.15
C ASN A 23 8.76 -4.92 -2.10
N ILE A 24 8.57 -5.77 -1.08
CA ILE A 24 9.64 -6.11 -0.13
C ILE A 24 10.83 -6.72 -0.87
N TYR A 25 10.58 -7.72 -1.72
CA TYR A 25 11.62 -8.33 -2.54
C TYR A 25 12.37 -7.29 -3.37
N ASN A 26 11.65 -6.39 -4.06
CA ASN A 26 12.28 -5.34 -4.86
C ASN A 26 13.14 -4.38 -4.03
N VAL A 27 12.76 -4.07 -2.78
CA VAL A 27 13.57 -3.18 -1.94
C VAL A 27 14.89 -3.81 -1.52
N PHE A 28 14.92 -5.13 -1.32
CA PHE A 28 16.09 -5.83 -0.78
C PHE A 28 16.88 -6.66 -1.80
N SER A 29 16.31 -6.96 -2.96
CA SER A 29 16.95 -7.74 -4.01
C SER A 29 17.92 -6.86 -4.82
N PRO A 30 19.21 -7.21 -4.91
CA PRO A 30 20.20 -6.47 -5.70
C PRO A 30 19.84 -6.37 -7.19
N ASP A 31 19.10 -7.35 -7.72
CA ASP A 31 18.72 -7.44 -9.13
C ASP A 31 17.52 -6.55 -9.49
N SER A 32 16.94 -5.87 -8.51
CA SER A 32 15.77 -5.03 -8.73
C SER A 32 16.15 -3.61 -9.19
N GLU A 33 15.36 -3.04 -10.10
CA GLU A 33 15.52 -1.66 -10.54
C GLU A 33 15.36 -0.64 -9.41
N SER A 34 14.48 -0.92 -8.44
CA SER A 34 14.28 -0.03 -7.28
C SER A 34 15.53 -0.04 -6.39
N PHE A 35 16.11 -1.21 -6.14
CA PHE A 35 17.34 -1.33 -5.37
C PHE A 35 18.48 -0.57 -6.06
N LEU A 36 18.69 -0.82 -7.36
CA LEU A 36 19.72 -0.15 -8.15
C LEU A 36 19.55 1.38 -8.13
N TYR A 37 18.31 1.87 -8.31
CA TYR A 37 18.00 3.29 -8.24
C TYR A 37 18.42 3.93 -6.90
N TYR A 38 18.02 3.34 -5.78
CA TYR A 38 18.35 3.87 -4.45
C TYR A 38 19.82 3.66 -4.06
N PHE A 39 20.46 2.62 -4.60
CA PHE A 39 21.89 2.36 -4.43
C PHE A 39 22.73 3.43 -5.13
N ILE A 40 22.39 3.75 -6.39
CA ILE A 40 23.01 4.83 -7.15
C ILE A 40 22.83 6.16 -6.42
N LEU A 41 21.60 6.55 -6.07
CA LEU A 41 21.34 7.84 -5.43
C LEU A 41 22.10 8.03 -4.10
N ARG A 42 22.13 7.01 -3.24
CA ARG A 42 22.87 7.09 -1.97
C ARG A 42 24.38 7.14 -2.13
N SER A 43 24.90 6.73 -3.29
CA SER A 43 26.32 6.83 -3.59
C SER A 43 26.73 8.28 -3.93
N PHE A 44 25.79 9.15 -4.29
CA PHE A 44 26.05 10.56 -4.62
C PHE A 44 25.91 11.51 -3.43
N ASP A 45 24.83 11.41 -2.65
CA ASP A 45 24.56 12.34 -1.55
C ASP A 45 23.88 11.64 -0.35
N PRO A 46 24.32 11.88 0.90
CA PRO A 46 23.71 11.31 2.09
C PRO A 46 22.23 11.67 2.29
N VAL A 47 21.74 12.79 1.74
CA VAL A 47 20.31 13.16 1.80
C VAL A 47 19.42 12.09 1.17
N PHE A 48 19.91 11.35 0.18
CA PHE A 48 19.13 10.26 -0.44
C PHE A 48 18.93 9.04 0.47
N TYR A 49 19.63 8.95 1.60
CA TYR A 49 19.30 7.96 2.63
C TYR A 49 17.91 8.19 3.22
N PHE A 50 17.47 9.44 3.32
CA PHE A 50 16.12 9.76 3.77
C PHE A 50 15.06 9.24 2.78
N HIS A 51 15.26 9.43 1.48
CA HIS A 51 14.34 8.90 0.47
C HIS A 51 14.29 7.38 0.44
N TYR A 52 15.43 6.72 0.63
CA TYR A 52 15.47 5.27 0.74
C TYR A 52 14.78 4.76 2.02
N SER A 53 15.07 5.35 3.18
CA SER A 53 14.44 4.93 4.44
C SER A 53 12.94 5.16 4.42
N ALA A 54 12.48 6.28 3.82
CA ALA A 54 11.06 6.52 3.60
C ALA A 54 10.42 5.46 2.68
N HIS A 55 11.11 5.04 1.61
CA HIS A 55 10.64 3.96 0.75
C HIS A 55 10.57 2.61 1.47
N VAL A 56 11.61 2.25 2.22
CA VAL A 56 11.64 1.02 3.04
C VAL A 56 10.47 1.03 4.03
N LEU A 57 10.29 2.12 4.77
CA LEU A 57 9.19 2.27 5.73
C LEU A 57 7.83 2.18 5.05
N GLN A 58 7.67 2.80 3.87
CA GLN A 58 6.45 2.72 3.09
C GLN A 58 6.12 1.27 2.66
N VAL A 59 7.11 0.51 2.21
CA VAL A 59 6.93 -0.89 1.81
C VAL A 59 6.59 -1.78 3.01
N LEU A 60 7.29 -1.59 4.14
CA LEU A 60 6.98 -2.31 5.38
C LEU A 60 5.58 -1.97 5.91
N LEU A 61 5.22 -0.69 5.90
CA LEU A 61 3.87 -0.25 6.26
C LEU A 61 2.84 -0.86 5.34
N ASN A 62 3.07 -0.94 4.03
CA ASN A 62 2.13 -1.59 3.10
C ASN A 62 1.89 -3.07 3.42
N ALA A 63 2.93 -3.79 3.85
CA ALA A 63 2.77 -5.16 4.34
C ALA A 63 1.91 -5.21 5.62
N VAL A 64 2.15 -4.31 6.57
CA VAL A 64 1.31 -4.18 7.78
C VAL A 64 -0.14 -3.81 7.42
N HIS A 65 -0.36 -3.00 6.38
CA HIS A 65 -1.69 -2.63 5.88
C HIS A 65 -2.45 -3.77 5.20
N CYS A 66 -1.83 -4.93 4.99
CA CYS A 66 -2.57 -6.14 4.67
C CYS A 66 -3.37 -6.67 5.86
N LEU A 67 -2.99 -6.36 7.11
CA LEU A 67 -3.72 -6.76 8.32
C LEU A 67 -5.15 -6.19 8.41
N PRO A 68 -5.39 -4.87 8.27
CA PRO A 68 -6.76 -4.33 8.30
C PRO A 68 -7.60 -4.89 7.14
N LEU A 69 -6.99 -5.15 5.98
CA LEU A 69 -7.69 -5.78 4.85
C LEU A 69 -8.06 -7.24 5.16
N PHE A 70 -7.16 -7.99 5.78
CA PHE A 70 -7.42 -9.35 6.24
C PHE A 70 -8.55 -9.36 7.28
N PHE A 71 -8.48 -8.52 8.31
CA PHE A 71 -9.54 -8.41 9.30
C PHE A 71 -10.87 -7.99 8.69
N PHE A 72 -10.86 -7.07 7.72
CA PHE A 72 -12.05 -6.68 6.99
C PHE A 72 -12.67 -7.85 6.22
N THR A 73 -11.84 -8.63 5.53
CA THR A 73 -12.26 -9.80 4.73
C THR A 73 -12.89 -10.89 5.60
N TYR A 74 -12.26 -11.20 6.73
CA TYR A 74 -12.71 -12.25 7.67
C TYR A 74 -13.63 -11.73 8.79
N ARG A 75 -13.99 -10.44 8.78
CA ARG A 75 -14.84 -9.76 9.78
C ARG A 75 -14.33 -9.89 11.22
N VAL A 76 -13.01 -9.96 11.40
CA VAL A 76 -12.39 -10.08 12.72
C VAL A 76 -12.39 -8.71 13.39
N ARG A 77 -12.93 -8.63 14.61
CA ARG A 77 -12.88 -7.42 15.44
C ARG A 77 -11.64 -7.50 16.33
N CYS A 78 -10.51 -6.98 15.84
CA CYS A 78 -9.27 -6.95 16.61
C CYS A 78 -8.64 -5.54 16.56
N GLY A 79 -7.89 -5.20 17.60
CA GLY A 79 -7.08 -3.98 17.68
C GLY A 79 -7.78 -2.79 18.34
N VAL A 80 -6.96 -1.91 18.91
CA VAL A 80 -7.39 -0.67 19.55
C VAL A 80 -7.65 0.39 18.47
N PRO A 81 -8.75 1.16 18.50
CA PRO A 81 -9.05 2.18 17.48
C PRO A 81 -7.91 3.19 17.25
N ALA A 82 -7.15 3.53 18.30
CA ALA A 82 -5.97 4.38 18.20
C ALA A 82 -4.91 3.81 17.25
N VAL A 83 -4.64 2.49 17.32
CA VAL A 83 -3.66 1.81 16.45
C VAL A 83 -4.08 1.92 14.99
N TRP A 84 -5.36 1.69 14.69
CA TRP A 84 -5.88 1.77 13.33
C TRP A 84 -5.84 3.18 12.75
N LYS A 85 -6.13 4.19 13.57
CA LYS A 85 -5.98 5.60 13.16
C LYS A 85 -4.53 5.95 12.88
N THR A 86 -3.60 5.55 13.74
CA THR A 86 -2.17 5.77 13.52
C THR A 86 -1.69 5.09 12.25
N LEU A 87 -2.06 3.82 12.03
CA LEU A 87 -1.73 3.11 10.78
C LEU A 87 -2.27 3.84 9.56
N PHE A 88 -3.54 4.25 9.58
CA PHE A 88 -4.14 4.99 8.46
C PHE A 88 -3.39 6.31 8.16
N VAL A 89 -3.07 7.09 9.19
CA VAL A 89 -2.32 8.35 9.04
C VAL A 89 -0.92 8.08 8.48
N LEU A 90 -0.20 7.10 9.05
CA LEU A 90 1.12 6.69 8.56
C LEU A 90 1.04 6.26 7.09
N ARG A 91 0.00 5.51 6.71
CA ARG A 91 -0.22 5.13 5.31
C ARG A 91 -0.27 6.36 4.40
N CYS A 92 -1.08 7.35 4.74
CA CYS A 92 -1.23 8.56 3.93
C CYS A 92 0.09 9.33 3.83
N VAL A 93 0.81 9.50 4.94
CA VAL A 93 2.10 10.22 4.97
C VAL A 93 3.14 9.50 4.11
N PHE A 94 3.31 8.21 4.31
CA PHE A 94 4.32 7.43 3.58
C PHE A 94 3.93 7.17 2.13
N GLU A 95 2.64 7.24 1.77
CA GLU A 95 2.23 7.21 0.36
C GLU A 95 2.75 8.43 -0.41
N VAL A 96 2.76 9.61 0.23
CA VAL A 96 3.26 10.84 -0.39
C VAL A 96 4.79 10.85 -0.47
N ILE A 97 5.46 10.42 0.60
CA ILE A 97 6.93 10.56 0.71
C ILE A 97 7.68 9.36 0.11
N GLY A 98 7.13 8.15 0.23
CA GLY A 98 7.81 6.88 -0.04
C GLY A 98 7.84 6.44 -1.51
N HIS A 99 7.33 7.24 -2.45
CA HIS A 99 7.21 6.87 -3.87
C HIS A 99 8.21 7.58 -4.80
N ALA A 100 9.37 8.01 -4.30
CA ALA A 100 10.34 8.75 -5.11
C ALA A 100 10.76 8.01 -6.41
N TYR A 101 11.05 6.70 -6.32
CA TYR A 101 11.32 5.87 -7.51
C TYR A 101 10.13 5.87 -8.49
N GLY A 102 8.92 5.59 -8.00
CA GLY A 102 7.71 5.54 -8.82
C GLY A 102 7.41 6.87 -9.52
N MET A 103 7.58 7.99 -8.82
CA MET A 103 7.37 9.32 -9.40
C MET A 103 8.40 9.64 -10.48
N ASN A 104 9.68 9.32 -10.26
CA ASN A 104 10.71 9.54 -11.27
C ASN A 104 10.52 8.63 -12.49
N SER A 105 10.08 7.39 -12.29
CA SER A 105 9.69 6.49 -13.39
C SER A 105 8.49 7.02 -14.18
N LEU A 106 7.51 7.65 -13.52
CA LEU A 106 6.38 8.30 -14.20
C LEU A 106 6.83 9.54 -14.99
N VAL A 107 7.76 10.35 -14.47
CA VAL A 107 8.35 11.48 -15.19
C VAL A 107 9.12 10.98 -16.43
N ALA A 108 9.92 9.93 -16.28
CA ALA A 108 10.61 9.31 -17.42
C ALA A 108 9.62 8.74 -18.46
N LEU A 109 8.51 8.15 -18.01
CA LEU A 109 7.45 7.66 -18.89
C LEU A 109 6.74 8.79 -19.61
N TYR A 110 6.51 9.92 -18.94
CA TYR A 110 5.90 11.11 -19.53
C TYR A 110 6.72 11.63 -20.71
N HIS A 111 8.04 11.71 -20.55
CA HIS A 111 8.94 12.16 -21.61
C HIS A 111 9.09 11.15 -22.76
N SER A 112 9.03 9.85 -22.47
CA SER A 112 9.20 8.82 -23.51
C SER A 112 7.90 8.49 -24.26
N LYS A 113 6.78 8.32 -23.55
CA LYS A 113 5.49 7.87 -24.12
C LYS A 113 4.29 8.42 -23.31
N SER A 114 4.06 9.72 -23.38
CA SER A 114 3.01 10.44 -22.65
C SER A 114 1.59 9.85 -22.76
N LYS A 115 1.24 9.23 -23.90
CA LYS A 115 -0.08 8.61 -24.14
C LYS A 115 -0.45 7.52 -23.14
N PHE A 116 0.53 6.84 -22.54
CA PHE A 116 0.28 5.74 -21.59
C PHE A 116 0.30 6.20 -20.12
N LEU A 117 0.67 7.46 -19.84
CA LEU A 117 0.87 7.93 -18.48
C LEU A 117 -0.40 7.79 -17.62
N LEU A 118 -1.54 8.25 -18.14
CA LEU A 118 -2.81 8.19 -17.40
C LEU A 118 -3.20 6.74 -17.08
N LEU A 119 -3.01 5.82 -18.04
CA LEU A 119 -3.33 4.41 -17.86
C LEU A 119 -2.44 3.77 -16.79
N VAL A 120 -1.15 4.11 -16.75
CA VAL A 120 -0.24 3.64 -15.69
C VAL A 120 -0.63 4.21 -14.33
N ILE A 121 -0.96 5.51 -14.23
CA ILE A 121 -1.41 6.11 -12.96
C ILE A 121 -2.68 5.42 -12.45
N VAL A 122 -3.66 5.19 -13.33
CA VAL A 122 -4.91 4.49 -12.96
C VAL A 122 -4.61 3.05 -12.53
N ALA A 123 -3.78 2.33 -13.28
CA ALA A 123 -3.41 0.96 -12.97
C ALA A 123 -2.63 0.84 -11.64
N MET A 124 -1.84 1.85 -11.28
CA MET A 124 -1.13 1.88 -10.00
C MET A 124 -2.06 2.27 -8.84
N THR A 125 -2.97 3.22 -9.02
CA THR A 125 -3.76 3.79 -7.91
C THR A 125 -5.04 3.02 -7.59
N VAL A 126 -5.80 2.61 -8.59
CA VAL A 126 -7.12 1.97 -8.42
C VAL A 126 -7.05 0.71 -7.54
N PRO A 127 -6.07 -0.20 -7.71
CA PRO A 127 -5.98 -1.39 -6.87
C PRO A 127 -5.79 -1.08 -5.38
N HIS A 128 -5.29 0.10 -5.01
CA HIS A 128 -5.08 0.45 -3.59
C HIS A 128 -6.36 0.95 -2.90
N ILE A 129 -7.35 1.46 -3.66
CA ILE A 129 -8.56 2.09 -3.11
C ILE A 129 -9.30 1.18 -2.10
N PRO A 130 -9.57 -0.11 -2.38
CA PRO A 130 -10.29 -0.97 -1.44
C PRO A 130 -9.50 -1.20 -0.13
N SER A 131 -8.17 -1.26 -0.21
CA SER A 131 -7.29 -1.39 0.96
C SER A 131 -7.31 -0.13 1.84
N TYR A 132 -7.33 1.07 1.24
CA TYR A 132 -7.53 2.33 1.98
C TYR A 132 -8.89 2.38 2.64
N ALA A 133 -9.95 1.98 1.92
CA ALA A 133 -11.29 1.91 2.48
C ALA A 133 -11.31 0.98 3.70
N ALA A 134 -10.81 -0.26 3.59
CA ALA A 134 -10.77 -1.20 4.71
C ALA A 134 -10.07 -0.61 5.95
N CYS A 135 -8.92 0.04 5.77
CA CYS A 135 -8.19 0.68 6.86
C CYS A 135 -8.98 1.86 7.48
N PHE A 136 -9.59 2.72 6.66
CA PHE A 136 -10.45 3.81 7.11
C PHE A 136 -11.64 3.31 7.93
N TRP A 137 -12.28 2.21 7.49
CA TRP A 137 -13.39 1.59 8.18
C TRP A 137 -13.00 1.12 9.59
N TYR A 138 -11.83 0.50 9.75
CA TYR A 138 -11.31 0.10 11.07
C TYR A 138 -10.90 1.31 11.93
N ALA A 139 -10.31 2.34 11.33
CA ALA A 139 -9.84 3.53 12.04
C ALA A 139 -10.98 4.40 12.61
N PHE A 140 -12.06 4.58 11.85
CA PHE A 140 -13.10 5.58 12.18
C PHE A 140 -14.51 5.00 12.35
N ARG A 141 -14.82 3.85 11.74
CA ARG A 141 -16.16 3.27 11.71
C ARG A 141 -16.26 1.97 12.52
N GLY A 142 -15.44 1.79 13.55
CA GLY A 142 -15.32 0.60 14.39
C GLY A 142 -16.60 0.03 15.05
N SER A 143 -17.79 0.50 14.65
CA SER A 143 -19.12 0.14 15.14
C SER A 143 -20.08 -0.43 14.08
N VAL A 144 -19.78 -0.40 12.78
CA VAL A 144 -20.79 -0.75 11.74
C VAL A 144 -21.07 -2.25 11.58
N LEU A 145 -20.24 -3.13 12.16
CA LEU A 145 -20.63 -4.55 12.30
C LEU A 145 -21.79 -4.78 13.29
N LYS A 146 -22.39 -3.73 13.88
CA LYS A 146 -23.68 -3.81 14.60
C LYS A 146 -24.90 -4.02 13.69
N LEU A 147 -24.80 -3.78 12.38
CA LEU A 147 -25.98 -3.83 11.48
C LEU A 147 -26.33 -5.23 10.95
N ASP A 148 -25.57 -6.28 11.29
CA ASP A 148 -25.86 -7.68 10.93
C ASP A 148 -26.09 -8.58 12.16
N GLY A 149 -26.18 -7.97 13.35
CA GLY A 149 -26.31 -8.65 14.65
C GLY A 149 -27.67 -8.50 15.31
N ARG A 150 -28.74 -8.26 14.53
CA ARG A 150 -30.08 -8.68 14.96
C ARG A 150 -30.26 -10.15 14.57
N ARG A 151 -29.80 -11.04 15.44
CA ARG A 151 -30.38 -12.35 15.76
C ARG A 151 -29.71 -12.85 17.03
#